data_AF-A0A8T6J6F9-F1
#
_entry.id   AF-A0A8T6J6F9-F1
#
_cell.length_a   1.000
_cell.length_b   1.000
_cell.length_c   1.000
_cell.angle_alpha   90.00
_cell.angle_beta   90.00
_cell.angle_gamma   90.00
#
_symmetry.space_group_name_H-M   'P 1'
#
loop_
_entity.id
_entity.type
_entity.pdbx_description
1 polymer ?
#
loop_
_entity_poly.entity_id
_entity_poly.type
_entity_poly.pdbx_seq_one_letter_code
_entity_poly.pdbx_strand_id
1 'polypeptide(L)'
;MFAPLLAIAALAFLASSPAAAQTRDVNFAVVGKHAGYEQTGAGKPRRQYYSFFSEIFLADGTPLGEAVLVRPDGREVQFTDQRAVVGPSRDQILLIRGDRTYDSEAEIDREWPNGEYVFRYSPPGAADPVSIPVRLGEGRYPQGPQVWLVQNGEQVPSDSVDSTLDLVVRYMPFDSGRSDPREIVDDMIFVILRDEENYKVDHSGRPFQGQRFMLYSDTERVIPAGALAPASRYALSVEHAILEETARGSGVPVMSTRAVTTALEIHTLPPLPQTMD
;
A
#
# COMPACT_ATOMS: atom_id res chain seq x y z
N MET A 1 -67.66 -16.11 -40.13
CA MET A 1 -67.69 -14.72 -39.65
C MET A 1 -67.10 -14.75 -38.23
N PHE A 2 -65.86 -14.26 -38.07
CA PHE A 2 -65.07 -13.95 -36.84
C PHE A 2 -65.03 -14.96 -35.66
N ALA A 3 -63.92 -15.30 -34.98
CA ALA A 3 -62.48 -15.00 -35.01
C ALA A 3 -61.79 -16.02 -34.06
N PRO A 4 -60.48 -16.34 -34.19
CA PRO A 4 -59.76 -17.12 -33.20
C PRO A 4 -59.23 -16.22 -32.06
N LEU A 5 -59.37 -16.66 -30.81
CA LEU A 5 -58.83 -16.01 -29.62
C LEU A 5 -57.29 -16.12 -29.64
N LEU A 6 -56.59 -14.99 -29.79
CA LEU A 6 -55.17 -14.87 -29.52
C LEU A 6 -54.95 -14.89 -28.00
N ALA A 7 -54.25 -15.90 -27.49
CA ALA A 7 -53.68 -15.88 -26.14
C ALA A 7 -52.42 -14.99 -26.16
N ILE A 8 -52.53 -13.82 -25.54
CA ILE A 8 -51.42 -12.88 -25.34
C ILE A 8 -50.52 -13.45 -24.24
N ALA A 9 -49.31 -13.90 -24.61
CA ALA A 9 -48.25 -14.19 -23.65
C ALA A 9 -47.74 -12.86 -23.07
N ALA A 10 -47.99 -12.64 -21.77
CA ALA A 10 -47.42 -11.53 -21.04
C ALA A 10 -45.92 -11.79 -20.83
N LEU A 11 -45.07 -11.11 -21.62
CA LEU A 11 -43.65 -10.98 -21.31
C LEU A 11 -43.52 -10.12 -20.05
N ALA A 12 -43.25 -10.76 -18.92
CA ALA A 12 -42.74 -10.06 -17.74
C ALA A 12 -41.35 -9.52 -18.08
N PHE A 13 -41.25 -8.22 -18.33
CA PHE A 13 -39.96 -7.53 -18.31
C PHE A 13 -39.41 -7.64 -16.89
N LEU A 14 -38.50 -8.59 -16.68
CA LEU A 14 -37.55 -8.53 -15.58
C LEU A 14 -36.72 -7.27 -15.83
N ALA A 15 -37.08 -6.18 -15.16
CA ALA A 15 -36.24 -5.02 -15.04
C ALA A 15 -34.99 -5.46 -14.28
N SER A 16 -33.93 -5.78 -15.02
CA SER A 16 -32.59 -5.90 -14.49
C SER A 16 -32.30 -4.60 -13.77
N SER A 17 -32.27 -4.62 -12.43
CA SER A 17 -31.72 -3.49 -11.68
C SER A 17 -30.32 -3.25 -12.24
N PRO A 18 -29.95 -2.02 -12.64
CA PRO A 18 -28.59 -1.76 -13.04
C PRO A 18 -27.74 -2.10 -11.82
N ALA A 19 -26.90 -3.13 -11.93
CA ALA A 19 -25.79 -3.30 -11.02
C ALA A 19 -25.09 -1.94 -10.99
N ALA A 20 -25.05 -1.30 -9.81
CA ALA A 20 -24.39 -0.01 -9.64
C ALA A 20 -23.01 -0.13 -10.31
N ALA A 21 -22.82 0.60 -11.40
CA ALA A 21 -21.59 0.55 -12.16
C ALA A 21 -20.48 0.90 -11.17
N GLN A 22 -19.62 -0.07 -10.87
CA GLN A 22 -18.43 0.16 -10.06
C GLN A 22 -17.73 1.37 -10.65
N THR A 23 -17.69 2.49 -9.92
CA THR A 23 -16.89 3.64 -10.31
C THR A 23 -15.44 3.15 -10.31
N ARG A 24 -14.92 2.79 -11.48
CA ARG A 24 -13.54 2.31 -11.69
C ARG A 24 -12.54 3.44 -11.54
N ASP A 25 -12.78 4.37 -10.63
CA ASP A 25 -12.02 5.59 -10.46
C ASP A 25 -11.02 5.50 -9.32
N VAL A 26 -11.35 4.68 -8.33
CA VAL A 26 -10.52 4.40 -7.16
C VAL A 26 -10.36 2.88 -7.05
N ASN A 27 -9.11 2.44 -7.00
CA ASN A 27 -8.75 1.04 -6.77
C ASN A 27 -8.97 0.67 -5.30
N PHE A 28 -8.49 1.50 -4.38
CA PHE A 28 -8.74 1.41 -2.94
C PHE A 28 -8.29 2.70 -2.22
N ALA A 29 -8.67 2.86 -0.95
CA ALA A 29 -8.15 3.92 -0.10
C ALA A 29 -7.70 3.38 1.26
N VAL A 30 -6.73 4.04 1.88
CA VAL A 30 -6.15 3.64 3.16
C VAL A 30 -5.89 4.85 4.06
N VAL A 31 -6.17 4.69 5.34
CA VAL A 31 -5.79 5.62 6.40
C VAL A 31 -4.97 4.86 7.42
N GLY A 32 -3.85 5.40 7.86
CA GLY A 32 -2.97 4.63 8.70
C GLY A 32 -2.06 5.45 9.58
N LYS A 33 -1.59 4.76 10.60
CA LYS A 33 -0.46 5.20 11.41
C LYS A 33 0.68 4.23 11.19
N HIS A 34 1.87 4.79 11.09
CA HIS A 34 3.07 4.08 10.73
C HIS A 34 4.12 4.28 11.81
N ALA A 35 4.93 3.25 12.08
CA ALA A 35 6.14 3.35 12.88
C ALA A 35 7.36 3.00 12.02
N GLY A 36 8.28 3.94 11.89
CA GLY A 36 9.51 3.76 11.12
C GLY A 36 10.62 3.17 11.98
N TYR A 37 11.30 2.15 11.46
CA TYR A 37 12.46 1.50 12.05
C TYR A 37 13.63 1.56 11.08
N GLU A 38 14.83 1.53 11.62
CA GLU A 38 16.06 1.42 10.85
C GLU A 38 16.89 0.25 11.36
N GLN A 39 17.48 -0.49 10.42
CA GLN A 39 18.39 -1.58 10.69
C GLN A 39 19.75 -1.30 10.06
N THR A 40 20.81 -1.50 10.83
CA THR A 40 22.19 -1.46 10.33
C THR A 40 22.75 -2.87 10.27
N GLY A 41 23.22 -3.29 9.09
CA GLY A 41 23.73 -4.64 8.85
C GLY A 41 22.69 -5.71 9.23
N ALA A 42 23.13 -6.77 9.93
CA ALA A 42 22.24 -7.84 10.43
C ALA A 42 21.69 -7.59 11.85
N GLY A 43 21.78 -6.35 12.35
CA GLY A 43 21.35 -5.98 13.71
C GLY A 43 19.84 -6.04 13.91
N LYS A 44 19.38 -5.82 15.15
CA LYS A 44 17.95 -5.64 15.44
C LYS A 44 17.48 -4.26 14.97
N PRO A 45 16.31 -4.14 14.32
CA PRO A 45 15.73 -2.85 13.97
C PRO A 45 15.48 -1.97 15.19
N ARG A 46 15.70 -0.67 15.05
CA ARG A 46 15.43 0.34 16.07
C ARG A 46 14.35 1.31 15.61
N ARG A 47 13.33 1.52 16.44
CA ARG A 47 12.26 2.49 16.15
C ARG A 47 12.87 3.89 16.12
N GLN A 48 12.55 4.62 15.06
CA GLN A 48 12.96 6.00 14.84
C GLN A 48 11.81 6.97 15.11
N TYR A 49 10.61 6.68 14.59
CA TYR A 49 9.49 7.63 14.66
C TYR A 49 8.13 6.95 14.49
N TYR A 50 7.06 7.71 14.75
CA TYR A 50 5.72 7.46 14.27
C TYR A 50 5.29 8.52 13.24
N SER A 51 4.39 8.18 12.32
CA SER A 51 3.84 9.12 11.34
C SER A 51 2.41 8.73 10.97
N PHE A 52 1.63 9.70 10.48
CA PHE A 52 0.30 9.46 9.93
C PHE A 52 0.35 9.53 8.41
N PHE A 53 -0.50 8.76 7.74
CA PHE A 53 -0.71 8.90 6.31
C PHE A 53 -2.14 8.54 5.93
N SER A 54 -2.56 9.03 4.78
CA SER A 54 -3.74 8.51 4.09
C SER A 54 -3.55 8.62 2.59
N GLU A 55 -3.99 7.61 1.85
CA GLU A 55 -3.81 7.50 0.42
C GLU A 55 -5.11 7.06 -0.25
N ILE A 56 -5.40 7.63 -1.41
CA ILE A 56 -6.43 7.15 -2.34
C ILE A 56 -5.71 6.72 -3.61
N PHE A 57 -5.76 5.42 -3.91
CA PHE A 57 -5.16 4.86 -5.12
C PHE A 57 -6.15 4.94 -6.27
N LEU A 58 -5.80 5.71 -7.28
CA LEU A 58 -6.64 5.94 -8.46
C LEU A 58 -6.47 4.82 -9.47
N ALA A 59 -7.50 4.59 -10.27
CA ALA A 59 -7.38 3.80 -11.49
C ALA A 59 -6.76 4.63 -12.62
N ASP A 60 -6.21 3.92 -13.62
CA ASP A 60 -5.53 4.55 -14.74
C ASP A 60 -6.43 5.52 -15.51
N GLY A 61 -5.95 6.76 -15.66
CA GLY A 61 -6.61 7.76 -16.49
C GLY A 61 -7.82 8.45 -15.85
N THR A 62 -8.11 8.19 -14.57
CA THR A 62 -9.24 8.80 -13.87
C THR A 62 -8.91 10.23 -13.41
N PRO A 63 -9.69 11.26 -13.81
CA PRO A 63 -9.57 12.59 -13.23
C PRO A 63 -10.40 12.67 -11.94
N LEU A 64 -9.90 12.14 -10.82
CA LEU A 64 -10.56 12.40 -9.54
C LEU A 64 -10.38 13.88 -9.18
N GLY A 65 -11.48 14.54 -8.82
CA GLY A 65 -11.49 15.93 -8.37
C GLY A 65 -10.99 16.08 -6.93
N GLU A 66 -11.50 17.07 -6.21
CA GLU A 66 -11.16 17.28 -4.79
C GLU A 66 -11.59 16.07 -3.95
N ALA A 67 -10.72 15.66 -3.03
CA ALA A 67 -10.97 14.60 -2.06
C ALA A 67 -10.53 15.08 -0.68
N VAL A 68 -11.31 14.73 0.33
CA VAL A 68 -11.03 15.02 1.73
C VAL A 68 -11.09 13.76 2.58
N LEU A 69 -10.29 13.76 3.63
CA LEU A 69 -10.44 12.84 4.75
C LEU A 69 -11.16 13.59 5.88
N VAL A 70 -12.35 13.14 6.26
CA VAL A 70 -13.03 13.62 7.46
C VAL A 70 -12.49 12.83 8.64
N ARG A 71 -11.98 13.54 9.65
CA ARG A 71 -11.41 12.99 10.88
C ARG A 71 -12.51 12.67 11.90
N PRO A 72 -12.21 11.88 12.95
CA PRO A 72 -13.15 11.61 14.04
C PRO A 72 -13.65 12.85 14.79
N ASP A 73 -12.88 13.94 14.77
CA ASP A 73 -13.25 15.24 15.36
C ASP A 73 -14.06 16.13 14.41
N GLY A 74 -14.46 15.60 13.24
CA GLY A 74 -15.23 16.30 12.21
C GLY A 74 -14.42 17.25 11.32
N ARG A 75 -13.11 17.41 11.58
CA ARG A 75 -12.25 18.25 10.73
C ARG A 75 -11.98 17.57 9.40
N GLU A 76 -11.94 18.36 8.34
CA GLU A 76 -11.62 17.89 6.99
C GLU A 76 -10.17 18.21 6.64
N VAL A 77 -9.47 17.24 6.05
CA VAL A 77 -8.11 17.39 5.56
C VAL A 77 -8.10 17.08 4.06
N GLN A 78 -7.59 18.01 3.28
CA GLN A 78 -7.51 17.87 1.82
C GLN A 78 -6.37 16.93 1.42
N PHE A 79 -6.64 16.04 0.47
CA PHE A 79 -5.58 15.25 -0.15
C PHE A 79 -4.81 16.09 -1.17
N THR A 80 -3.50 15.85 -1.28
CA THR A 80 -2.65 16.44 -2.31
C THR A 80 -2.49 15.47 -3.47
N ASP A 81 -2.79 15.92 -4.68
CA ASP A 81 -2.61 15.13 -5.90
C ASP A 81 -1.12 14.93 -6.24
N GLN A 82 -0.66 13.68 -6.23
CA GLN A 82 0.74 13.34 -6.51
C GLN A 82 1.02 13.10 -8.00
N ARG A 83 0.01 13.09 -8.88
CA ARG A 83 0.18 12.81 -10.31
C ARG A 83 0.98 13.89 -11.06
N ALA A 84 0.93 15.12 -10.56
CA ALA A 84 1.66 16.25 -11.12
C ALA A 84 3.15 16.28 -10.70
N VAL A 85 3.56 15.43 -9.75
CA VAL A 85 4.96 15.35 -9.32
C VAL A 85 5.79 14.74 -10.46
N VAL A 86 6.76 15.50 -10.97
CA VAL A 86 7.61 15.11 -12.10
C VAL A 86 8.71 14.18 -11.60
N GLY A 87 8.79 12.96 -12.16
CA GLY A 87 9.84 11.97 -11.90
C GLY A 87 9.32 10.52 -12.03
N PRO A 88 10.20 9.51 -12.11
CA PRO A 88 9.82 8.10 -12.21
C PRO A 88 8.97 7.53 -11.05
N SER A 89 8.82 8.25 -9.94
CA SER A 89 7.97 7.87 -8.79
C SER A 89 6.48 8.20 -9.00
N ARG A 90 5.92 7.94 -10.19
CA ARG A 90 4.50 8.19 -10.49
C ARG A 90 3.59 7.17 -9.82
N ASP A 91 3.26 7.42 -8.56
CA ASP A 91 2.09 6.80 -7.96
C ASP A 91 0.85 7.61 -8.33
N GLN A 92 -0.14 6.94 -8.95
CA GLN A 92 -1.45 7.54 -9.23
C GLN A 92 -2.27 7.59 -7.95
N ILE A 93 -1.85 8.48 -7.05
CA ILE A 93 -2.44 8.61 -5.71
C ILE A 93 -2.81 10.05 -5.39
N LEU A 94 -3.82 10.19 -4.55
CA LEU A 94 -4.00 11.37 -3.72
C LEU A 94 -3.43 11.06 -2.33
N LEU A 95 -2.68 11.97 -1.75
CA LEU A 95 -1.91 11.73 -0.53
C LEU A 95 -2.15 12.81 0.54
N ILE A 96 -2.43 12.36 1.76
CA ILE A 96 -2.19 13.11 2.98
C ILE A 96 -0.93 12.51 3.60
N ARG A 97 0.18 13.23 3.50
CA ARG A 97 1.42 12.86 4.18
C ARG A 97 1.46 13.58 5.51
N GLY A 98 1.65 12.85 6.60
CA GLY A 98 2.18 13.44 7.84
C GLY A 98 3.62 13.88 7.56
N ASP A 99 3.80 15.15 7.21
CA ASP A 99 5.10 15.81 7.13
C ASP A 99 5.80 15.88 8.51
N ARG A 100 5.01 15.73 9.57
CA ARG A 100 5.46 15.58 10.95
C ARG A 100 5.64 14.11 11.34
N THR A 101 6.79 13.84 11.94
CA THR A 101 7.06 12.63 12.72
C THR A 101 6.80 12.88 14.22
N TYR A 102 6.49 11.80 14.95
CA TYR A 102 6.19 11.83 16.38
C TYR A 102 7.07 10.85 17.14
N ASP A 103 7.37 11.17 18.40
CA ASP A 103 8.26 10.35 19.22
C ASP A 103 7.50 9.27 19.98
N SER A 104 6.19 9.38 20.12
CA SER A 104 5.35 8.41 20.84
C SER A 104 3.97 8.21 20.22
N GLU A 105 3.36 7.06 20.50
CA GLU A 105 1.98 6.73 20.11
C GLU A 105 0.97 7.74 20.67
N ALA A 106 1.17 8.18 21.92
CA ALA A 106 0.30 9.16 22.55
C ALA A 106 0.32 10.54 21.86
N GLU A 107 1.44 10.92 21.24
CA GLU A 107 1.53 12.17 20.48
C GLU A 107 0.80 12.08 19.15
N ILE A 108 1.03 11.02 18.38
CA ILE A 108 0.32 10.82 17.11
C ILE A 108 -1.18 10.59 17.35
N ASP A 109 -1.58 9.91 18.43
CA ASP A 109 -2.98 9.71 18.78
C ASP A 109 -3.68 11.00 19.21
N ARG A 110 -2.93 11.99 19.73
CA ARG A 110 -3.48 13.32 20.02
C ARG A 110 -3.72 14.13 18.75
N GLU A 111 -2.78 14.07 17.80
CA GLU A 111 -2.88 14.84 16.55
C GLU A 111 -3.83 14.20 15.54
N TRP A 112 -3.82 12.88 15.47
CA TRP A 112 -4.63 12.02 14.60
C TRP A 112 -5.37 10.99 15.46
N PRO A 113 -6.53 11.35 16.06
CA PRO A 113 -7.22 10.49 17.01
C PRO A 113 -7.71 9.19 16.40
N ASN A 114 -7.69 8.11 17.18
CA ASN A 114 -8.39 6.89 16.81
C ASN A 114 -9.90 7.18 16.72
N GLY A 115 -10.60 6.51 15.81
CA GLY A 115 -12.02 6.71 15.57
C GLY A 115 -12.41 6.44 14.13
N GLU A 116 -13.61 6.90 13.77
CA GLU A 116 -14.12 6.82 12.41
C GLU A 116 -13.53 7.93 11.55
N TYR A 117 -12.89 7.54 10.46
CA TYR A 117 -12.47 8.42 9.39
C TYR A 117 -13.38 8.20 8.19
N VAL A 118 -13.63 9.23 7.40
CA VAL A 118 -14.46 9.13 6.19
C VAL A 118 -13.68 9.63 4.98
N PHE A 119 -13.47 8.75 4.02
CA PHE A 119 -13.02 9.15 2.69
C PHE A 119 -14.19 9.78 1.95
N ARG A 120 -14.04 11.04 1.55
CA ARG A 120 -15.06 11.73 0.78
C ARG A 120 -14.49 12.35 -0.48
N TYR A 121 -15.07 12.03 -1.63
CA TYR A 121 -14.63 12.53 -2.93
C TYR A 121 -15.78 12.53 -3.92
N SER A 122 -15.64 13.30 -4.99
CA SER A 122 -16.64 13.41 -6.05
C SER A 122 -16.10 12.82 -7.36
N PRO A 123 -16.53 11.62 -7.77
CA PRO A 123 -16.20 11.09 -9.08
C PRO A 123 -16.74 11.99 -10.21
N PRO A 124 -16.04 12.08 -11.35
CA PRO A 124 -16.56 12.78 -12.52
C PRO A 124 -17.93 12.24 -12.96
N GLY A 125 -18.90 13.13 -13.11
CA GLY A 125 -20.25 12.76 -13.56
C GLY A 125 -21.14 12.10 -12.49
N ALA A 126 -20.65 11.93 -11.26
CA ALA A 126 -21.51 11.52 -10.15
C ALA A 126 -22.45 12.66 -9.72
N ALA A 127 -23.70 12.32 -9.41
CA ALA A 127 -24.68 13.30 -8.91
C ALA A 127 -24.40 13.69 -7.45
N ASP A 128 -23.91 12.74 -6.65
CA ASP A 128 -23.62 12.92 -5.23
C ASP A 128 -22.17 12.50 -4.91
N PRO A 129 -21.53 13.12 -3.90
CA PRO A 129 -20.23 12.68 -3.40
C PRO A 129 -20.27 11.26 -2.85
N VAL A 130 -19.19 10.52 -3.06
CA VAL A 130 -18.95 9.24 -2.39
C VAL A 130 -18.41 9.53 -0.99
N SER A 131 -18.97 8.86 0.02
CA SER A 131 -18.50 8.91 1.41
C SER A 131 -18.38 7.49 1.95
N ILE A 132 -17.17 7.09 2.36
CA ILE A 132 -16.90 5.73 2.83
C ILE A 132 -16.23 5.80 4.21
N PRO A 133 -16.90 5.38 5.28
CA PRO A 133 -16.31 5.35 6.61
C PRO A 133 -15.36 4.15 6.76
N VAL A 134 -14.32 4.33 7.57
CA VAL A 134 -13.46 3.28 8.09
C VAL A 134 -12.95 3.66 9.47
N ARG A 135 -12.85 2.70 10.38
CA ARG A 135 -12.44 2.93 11.76
C ARG A 135 -10.97 2.59 11.95
N LEU A 136 -10.18 3.55 12.40
CA LEU A 136 -8.86 3.31 12.97
C LEU A 136 -9.01 3.17 14.49
N GLY A 137 -8.75 1.97 15.01
CA GLY A 137 -8.85 1.61 16.41
C GLY A 137 -7.57 1.85 17.22
N GLU A 138 -7.53 1.24 18.39
CA GLU A 138 -6.41 1.29 19.35
C GLU A 138 -5.52 0.04 19.25
N GLY A 139 -5.39 -0.53 18.04
CA GLY A 139 -4.58 -1.71 17.84
C GLY A 139 -3.10 -1.46 18.14
N ARG A 140 -2.33 -2.55 18.15
CA ARG A 140 -0.89 -2.50 18.39
C ARG A 140 -0.15 -2.46 17.08
N TYR A 141 0.94 -1.70 17.05
CA TYR A 141 1.92 -1.83 15.98
C TYR A 141 2.53 -3.24 16.02
N PRO A 142 2.76 -3.88 14.85
CA PRO A 142 3.57 -5.08 14.80
C PRO A 142 5.00 -4.81 15.30
N GLN A 143 5.78 -5.87 15.49
CA GLN A 143 7.21 -5.69 15.70
C GLN A 143 7.89 -5.31 14.38
N GLY A 144 8.87 -4.40 14.44
CA GLY A 144 9.72 -4.07 13.30
C GLY A 144 10.41 -5.31 12.74
N PRO A 145 10.16 -5.68 11.46
CA PRO A 145 10.72 -6.90 10.89
C PRO A 145 12.24 -6.77 10.82
N GLN A 146 12.95 -7.74 11.40
CA GLN A 146 14.39 -7.87 11.14
C GLN A 146 14.57 -8.41 9.72
N VAL A 147 15.48 -7.83 8.95
CA VAL A 147 15.69 -8.13 7.53
C VAL A 147 17.04 -8.82 7.32
N TRP A 148 17.06 -9.84 6.46
CA TRP A 148 18.28 -10.54 6.04
C TRP A 148 18.35 -10.60 4.53
N LEU A 149 19.55 -10.43 4.00
CA LEU A 149 19.83 -10.48 2.57
C LEU A 149 20.50 -11.81 2.25
N VAL A 150 20.02 -12.50 1.22
CA VAL A 150 20.54 -13.82 0.84
C VAL A 150 20.81 -13.85 -0.65
N GLN A 151 22.01 -14.32 -1.03
CA GLN A 151 22.40 -14.58 -2.42
C GLN A 151 23.09 -15.95 -2.47
N ASN A 152 22.79 -16.75 -3.50
CA ASN A 152 23.28 -18.13 -3.63
C ASN A 152 23.04 -19.02 -2.40
N GLY A 153 21.96 -18.77 -1.66
CA GLY A 153 21.60 -19.54 -0.46
C GLY A 153 22.34 -19.15 0.81
N GLU A 154 23.28 -18.20 0.74
CA GLU A 154 24.03 -17.69 1.90
C GLU A 154 23.62 -16.26 2.24
N GLN A 155 23.66 -15.94 3.53
CA GLN A 155 23.40 -14.57 3.97
C GLN A 155 24.57 -13.66 3.56
N VAL A 156 24.26 -12.53 2.93
CA VAL A 156 25.24 -11.53 2.53
C VAL A 156 25.13 -10.27 3.40
N PRO A 157 26.25 -9.62 3.73
CA PRO A 157 26.26 -8.27 4.29
C PRO A 157 25.54 -7.26 3.38
N SER A 158 24.95 -6.23 4.00
CA SER A 158 24.25 -5.19 3.25
C SER A 158 25.18 -4.30 2.43
N ASP A 159 26.49 -4.29 2.71
CA ASP A 159 27.50 -3.53 1.99
C ASP A 159 28.26 -4.35 0.92
N SER A 160 27.81 -5.59 0.65
CA SER A 160 28.50 -6.49 -0.29
C SER A 160 27.54 -7.30 -1.17
N VAL A 161 26.45 -6.66 -1.63
CA VAL A 161 25.48 -7.31 -2.52
C VAL A 161 26.06 -7.45 -3.93
N ASP A 162 26.01 -8.64 -4.52
CA ASP A 162 26.38 -8.85 -5.92
C ASP A 162 25.22 -8.46 -6.84
N SER A 163 25.37 -7.42 -7.66
CA SER A 163 24.29 -6.96 -8.56
C SER A 163 23.99 -7.93 -9.71
N THR A 164 24.82 -8.96 -9.93
CA THR A 164 24.63 -9.95 -10.99
C THR A 164 23.77 -11.13 -10.56
N LEU A 165 23.41 -11.21 -9.27
CA LEU A 165 22.64 -12.29 -8.69
C LEU A 165 21.30 -11.77 -8.15
N ASP A 166 20.27 -12.62 -8.23
CA ASP A 166 19.01 -12.33 -7.57
C ASP A 166 19.22 -12.14 -6.06
N LEU A 167 18.58 -11.12 -5.50
CA LEU A 167 18.65 -10.80 -4.08
C LEU A 167 17.40 -11.31 -3.37
N VAL A 168 17.54 -12.32 -2.53
CA VAL A 168 16.46 -12.80 -1.69
C VAL A 168 16.42 -11.97 -0.40
N VAL A 169 15.36 -11.18 -0.25
CA VAL A 169 15.03 -10.44 0.96
C VAL A 169 14.18 -11.33 1.86
N ARG A 170 14.79 -11.79 2.96
CA ARG A 170 14.10 -12.50 4.04
C ARG A 170 13.83 -11.55 5.17
N TYR A 171 12.78 -11.80 5.92
CA TYR A 171 12.43 -10.98 7.06
C TYR A 171 11.80 -11.83 8.16
N MET A 172 11.76 -11.27 9.37
CA MET A 172 11.13 -11.91 10.50
C MET A 172 9.66 -12.20 10.16
N PRO A 173 9.15 -13.42 10.40
CA PRO A 173 7.76 -13.76 10.08
C PRO A 173 6.76 -12.76 10.65
N PHE A 174 5.68 -12.50 9.91
CA PHE A 174 4.63 -11.59 10.32
C PHE A 174 3.60 -12.31 11.20
N ASP A 175 4.04 -12.79 12.37
CA ASP A 175 3.25 -13.66 13.27
C ASP A 175 1.97 -13.00 13.81
N SER A 176 1.94 -11.66 13.86
CA SER A 176 0.74 -10.91 14.25
C SER A 176 -0.22 -10.64 13.09
N GLY A 177 0.19 -10.95 11.86
CA GLY A 177 -0.64 -10.82 10.67
C GLY A 177 -1.69 -11.92 10.59
N ARG A 178 -2.81 -11.63 9.92
CA ARG A 178 -3.97 -12.52 9.84
C ARG A 178 -4.75 -12.34 8.56
N SER A 179 -5.61 -13.31 8.29
CA SER A 179 -6.64 -13.17 7.28
C SER A 179 -7.72 -12.18 7.72
N ASP A 180 -8.25 -11.44 6.76
CA ASP A 180 -9.29 -10.44 7.01
C ASP A 180 -10.64 -11.13 7.22
N PRO A 181 -11.31 -10.93 8.38
CA PRO A 181 -12.60 -11.52 8.67
C PRO A 181 -13.71 -11.09 7.70
N ARG A 182 -13.50 -10.01 6.91
CA ARG A 182 -14.44 -9.55 5.88
C ARG A 182 -14.08 -10.01 4.48
N GLU A 183 -13.01 -10.78 4.33
CA GLU A 183 -12.55 -11.35 3.05
C GLU A 183 -12.33 -10.26 1.97
N ILE A 184 -11.91 -9.05 2.38
CA ILE A 184 -11.61 -7.95 1.46
C ILE A 184 -10.14 -8.04 1.04
N VAL A 185 -9.23 -8.03 2.02
CA VAL A 185 -7.79 -8.22 1.82
C VAL A 185 -7.12 -8.55 3.15
N ASP A 186 -6.32 -9.61 3.17
CA ASP A 186 -5.57 -10.05 4.34
C ASP A 186 -4.45 -9.04 4.70
N ASP A 187 -3.87 -9.18 5.90
CA ASP A 187 -2.72 -8.36 6.29
C ASP A 187 -1.55 -8.51 5.29
N MET A 188 -0.89 -7.40 5.01
CA MET A 188 0.01 -7.27 3.86
C MET A 188 1.45 -7.05 4.26
N ILE A 189 2.34 -7.45 3.36
CA ILE A 189 3.76 -7.14 3.43
C ILE A 189 4.14 -6.31 2.21
N PHE A 190 4.92 -5.25 2.42
CA PHE A 190 5.52 -4.51 1.32
C PHE A 190 7.03 -4.62 1.36
N VAL A 191 7.63 -5.03 0.25
CA VAL A 191 9.08 -4.96 0.04
C VAL A 191 9.31 -3.97 -1.08
N ILE A 192 10.00 -2.88 -0.78
CA ILE A 192 10.22 -1.78 -1.73
C ILE A 192 11.71 -1.46 -1.76
N LEU A 193 12.26 -1.44 -2.97
CA LEU A 193 13.63 -1.04 -3.24
C LEU A 193 13.63 0.31 -3.96
N ARG A 194 14.41 1.26 -3.44
CA ARG A 194 14.60 2.58 -4.06
C ARG A 194 16.08 2.86 -4.32
N ASP A 195 16.38 3.51 -5.44
CA ASP A 195 17.74 3.99 -5.75
C ASP A 195 18.10 5.26 -4.95
N GLU A 196 19.28 5.82 -5.22
CA GLU A 196 19.81 7.02 -4.56
C GLU A 196 18.93 8.26 -4.82
N GLU A 197 18.32 8.33 -6.00
CA GLU A 197 17.35 9.37 -6.37
C GLU A 197 15.95 9.12 -5.80
N ASN A 198 15.78 8.08 -4.98
CA ASN A 198 14.55 7.68 -4.32
C ASN A 198 13.45 7.22 -5.30
N TYR A 199 13.83 6.78 -6.50
CA TYR A 199 12.93 6.12 -7.43
C TYR A 199 12.76 4.67 -7.05
N LYS A 200 11.51 4.18 -7.16
CA LYS A 200 11.20 2.77 -6.91
C LYS A 200 11.70 1.94 -8.09
N VAL A 201 12.72 1.12 -7.83
CA VAL A 201 13.29 0.20 -8.84
C VAL A 201 12.71 -1.22 -8.71
N ASP A 202 12.16 -1.57 -7.54
CA ASP A 202 11.37 -2.79 -7.33
C ASP A 202 10.28 -2.56 -6.26
N HIS A 203 9.15 -3.26 -6.39
CA HIS A 203 8.06 -3.26 -5.41
C HIS A 203 7.35 -4.61 -5.40
N SER A 204 6.98 -5.11 -4.22
CA SER A 204 6.24 -6.36 -4.05
C SER A 204 4.80 -6.36 -4.57
N GLY A 205 4.35 -5.32 -5.29
CA GLY A 205 2.96 -5.11 -5.70
C GLY A 205 2.04 -4.51 -4.63
N ARG A 206 0.80 -4.21 -5.02
CA ARG A 206 -0.26 -3.62 -4.19
C ARG A 206 -1.59 -4.34 -4.43
N PRO A 207 -2.51 -4.35 -3.44
CA PRO A 207 -3.82 -4.98 -3.64
C PRO A 207 -4.65 -4.22 -4.69
N PHE A 208 -5.60 -4.93 -5.30
CA PHE A 208 -6.59 -4.36 -6.24
C PHE A 208 -6.04 -3.68 -7.51
N GLN A 209 -4.78 -3.93 -7.87
CA GLN A 209 -4.15 -3.38 -9.09
C GLN A 209 -3.79 -4.44 -10.15
N GLY A 210 -4.34 -5.65 -10.03
CA GLY A 210 -4.14 -6.74 -11.00
C GLY A 210 -2.75 -7.38 -10.97
N GLN A 211 -1.88 -6.95 -10.06
CA GLN A 211 -0.56 -7.54 -9.83
C GLN A 211 -0.59 -8.44 -8.59
N ARG A 212 0.31 -9.43 -8.54
CA ARG A 212 0.58 -10.17 -7.30
C ARG A 212 1.10 -9.19 -6.25
N PHE A 213 0.63 -9.34 -5.03
CA PHE A 213 1.13 -8.65 -3.85
C PHE A 213 1.43 -9.68 -2.75
N MET A 214 2.10 -9.23 -1.68
CA MET A 214 2.52 -10.11 -0.59
C MET A 214 1.56 -10.03 0.60
N LEU A 215 1.31 -11.18 1.19
CA LEU A 215 0.45 -11.38 2.35
C LEU A 215 1.29 -11.75 3.58
N TYR A 216 0.68 -11.70 4.76
CA TYR A 216 1.33 -12.08 6.02
C TYR A 216 1.94 -13.49 6.04
N SER A 217 1.47 -14.39 5.16
CA SER A 217 2.01 -15.75 5.01
C SER A 217 3.29 -15.82 4.17
N ASP A 218 3.64 -14.79 3.41
CA ASP A 218 4.87 -14.76 2.62
C ASP A 218 6.08 -14.49 3.53
N THR A 219 7.15 -15.26 3.38
CA THR A 219 8.34 -15.17 4.26
C THR A 219 9.56 -14.55 3.58
N GLU A 220 9.52 -14.39 2.26
CA GLU A 220 10.63 -13.85 1.48
C GLU A 220 10.18 -13.24 0.15
N ARG A 221 11.01 -12.33 -0.39
CA ARG A 221 10.85 -11.70 -1.69
C ARG A 221 12.16 -11.79 -2.47
N VAL A 222 12.08 -12.22 -3.72
CA VAL A 222 13.23 -12.22 -4.64
C VAL A 222 13.24 -10.92 -5.43
N ILE A 223 14.23 -10.05 -5.25
CA ILE A 223 14.48 -8.90 -6.13
C ILE A 223 15.36 -9.39 -7.28
N PRO A 224 14.91 -9.28 -8.56
CA PRO A 224 15.70 -9.76 -9.69
C PRO A 224 17.02 -9.00 -9.83
N ALA A 225 18.09 -9.69 -10.25
CA ALA A 225 19.40 -9.07 -10.52
C ALA A 225 19.29 -7.85 -11.45
N GLY A 226 18.38 -7.90 -12.43
CA GLY A 226 18.15 -6.80 -13.38
C GLY A 226 17.63 -5.49 -12.77
N ALA A 227 17.20 -5.50 -11.50
CA ALA A 227 16.85 -4.29 -10.75
C ALA A 227 18.05 -3.65 -10.02
N LEU A 228 19.21 -4.33 -10.00
CA LEU A 228 20.41 -3.92 -9.31
C LEU A 228 21.50 -3.49 -10.31
N ALA A 229 22.02 -2.29 -10.12
CA ALA A 229 23.19 -1.78 -10.80
C ALA A 229 24.43 -2.02 -9.93
N PRO A 230 25.61 -2.25 -10.52
CA PRO A 230 26.86 -2.39 -9.77
C PRO A 230 27.28 -1.05 -9.14
N ALA A 231 28.10 -1.08 -8.08
CA ALA A 231 28.61 0.09 -7.37
C ALA A 231 27.52 1.14 -7.01
N SER A 232 26.34 0.67 -6.61
CA SER A 232 25.15 1.50 -6.37
C SER A 232 24.63 1.32 -4.96
N ARG A 233 24.05 2.38 -4.40
CA ARG A 233 23.36 2.35 -3.12
C ARG A 233 21.85 2.31 -3.31
N TYR A 234 21.18 1.57 -2.44
CA TYR A 234 19.72 1.52 -2.41
C TYR A 234 19.17 1.62 -0.99
N ALA A 235 17.95 2.13 -0.88
CA ALA A 235 17.11 2.03 0.31
C ALA A 235 16.12 0.87 0.14
N LEU A 236 16.37 -0.23 0.86
CA LEU A 236 15.42 -1.33 1.00
C LEU A 236 14.49 -1.05 2.17
N SER A 237 13.19 -1.31 2.00
CA SER A 237 12.20 -1.23 3.06
C SER A 237 11.32 -2.47 3.07
N VAL A 238 11.10 -3.02 4.26
CA VAL A 238 10.14 -4.10 4.51
C VAL A 238 9.08 -3.59 5.48
N GLU A 239 7.84 -3.54 5.03
CA GLU A 239 6.69 -3.09 5.81
C GLU A 239 5.79 -4.26 6.17
N HIS A 240 5.39 -4.34 7.44
CA HIS A 240 4.28 -5.18 7.92
C HIS A 240 3.08 -4.27 8.18
N ALA A 241 1.97 -4.51 7.50
CA ALA A 241 0.74 -3.72 7.62
C ALA A 241 -0.38 -4.57 8.22
N ILE A 242 -0.74 -4.28 9.48
CA ILE A 242 -1.94 -4.85 10.12
C ILE A 242 -3.14 -4.00 9.74
N LEU A 243 -4.14 -4.63 9.13
CA LEU A 243 -5.42 -4.00 8.85
C LEU A 243 -6.32 -4.10 10.08
N GLU A 244 -6.68 -2.95 10.62
CA GLU A 244 -7.57 -2.89 11.78
C GLU A 244 -9.03 -3.01 11.37
N GLU A 245 -9.39 -2.36 10.26
CA GLU A 245 -10.67 -2.51 9.61
C GLU A 245 -10.54 -2.46 8.09
N THR A 246 -11.31 -3.31 7.43
CA THR A 246 -11.59 -3.25 6.00
C THR A 246 -13.08 -2.97 5.81
N ALA A 247 -13.42 -2.20 4.78
CA ALA A 247 -14.80 -1.94 4.39
C ALA A 247 -14.91 -1.77 2.87
N ARG A 248 -16.14 -1.82 2.35
CA ARG A 248 -16.46 -1.51 0.96
C ARG A 248 -17.61 -0.50 0.91
N GLY A 249 -17.41 0.60 0.20
CA GLY A 249 -18.45 1.58 -0.10
C GLY A 249 -18.45 1.90 -1.58
N SER A 250 -19.63 1.91 -2.21
CA SER A 250 -19.76 2.16 -3.66
C SER A 250 -18.83 1.30 -4.55
N GLY A 251 -18.54 0.07 -4.12
CA GLY A 251 -17.64 -0.86 -4.83
C GLY A 251 -16.14 -0.61 -4.62
N VAL A 252 -15.76 0.38 -3.82
CA VAL A 252 -14.37 0.74 -3.52
C VAL A 252 -13.98 0.15 -2.15
N PRO A 253 -12.91 -0.68 -2.07
CA PRO A 253 -12.32 -1.09 -0.82
C PRO A 253 -11.68 0.09 -0.09
N VAL A 254 -11.94 0.21 1.21
CA VAL A 254 -11.21 1.11 2.10
C VAL A 254 -10.67 0.33 3.30
N MET A 255 -9.56 0.79 3.86
CA MET A 255 -8.95 0.12 5.00
C MET A 255 -8.31 1.12 5.97
N SER A 256 -8.23 0.72 7.24
CA SER A 256 -7.42 1.36 8.25
C SER A 256 -6.25 0.45 8.63
N THR A 257 -5.08 1.03 8.87
CA THR A 257 -3.86 0.23 9.12
C THR A 257 -2.97 0.78 10.22
N ARG A 258 -2.33 -0.14 10.95
CA ARG A 258 -1.10 0.11 11.69
C ARG A 258 0.04 -0.62 11.01
N ALA A 259 0.93 0.16 10.44
CA ALA A 259 2.07 -0.34 9.69
C ALA A 259 3.38 -0.11 10.42
N VAL A 260 4.34 -0.99 10.19
CA VAL A 260 5.72 -0.82 10.65
C VAL A 260 6.66 -1.12 9.51
N THR A 261 7.54 -0.18 9.19
CA THR A 261 8.57 -0.37 8.17
C THR A 261 9.94 -0.45 8.81
N THR A 262 10.72 -1.48 8.48
CA THR A 262 12.18 -1.48 8.68
C THR A 262 12.87 -1.04 7.40
N ALA A 263 13.64 0.03 7.47
CA ALA A 263 14.57 0.44 6.42
C ALA A 263 15.95 -0.19 6.64
N LEU A 264 16.58 -0.62 5.55
CA LEU A 264 17.95 -1.12 5.48
C LEU A 264 18.62 -0.52 4.25
N GLU A 265 19.79 0.08 4.44
CA GLU A 265 20.63 0.51 3.33
C GLU A 265 21.40 -0.68 2.75
N ILE A 266 21.43 -0.80 1.42
CA ILE A 266 22.23 -1.81 0.73
C ILE A 266 23.19 -1.15 -0.27
N HIS A 267 24.37 -1.74 -0.44
CA HIS A 267 25.38 -1.36 -1.42
C HIS A 267 25.74 -2.56 -2.27
N THR A 268 25.80 -2.34 -3.59
CA THR A 268 26.26 -3.36 -4.52
C THR A 268 27.76 -3.25 -4.76
N LEU A 269 28.39 -4.41 -4.98
CA LEU A 269 29.81 -4.49 -5.29
C LEU A 269 30.13 -3.79 -6.62
N PRO A 270 31.37 -3.29 -6.79
CA PRO A 270 31.85 -2.83 -8.09
C PRO A 270 31.82 -3.95 -9.13
N PRO A 271 31.76 -3.62 -10.44
CA PRO A 271 31.93 -4.60 -11.48
C PRO A 271 33.25 -5.35 -11.30
N LEU A 272 33.26 -6.67 -11.55
CA LEU A 272 34.50 -7.42 -11.62
C LEU A 272 35.43 -6.76 -12.67
N PRO A 273 36.74 -6.66 -12.41
CA PRO A 273 37.68 -6.15 -13.39
C PRO A 273 37.55 -6.99 -14.67
N GLN A 274 37.30 -6.33 -15.81
CA GLN A 274 37.36 -7.00 -17.10
C GLN A 274 38.82 -7.44 -17.30
N THR A 275 39.10 -8.74 -17.23
CA THR A 275 40.36 -9.27 -17.72
C THR A 275 40.37 -9.04 -19.22
N MET A 276 41.24 -8.12 -19.66
CA MET A 276 41.55 -7.97 -21.07
C MET A 276 42.31 -9.23 -21.50
N ASP A 277 41.64 -10.09 -22.27
CA ASP A 277 42.29 -11.14 -23.07
C ASP A 277 43.07 -10.54 -24.24
#